data_AF-A0A0M0L8T8-F1
#
_entry.id   AF-A0A0M0L8T8-F1
#
_cell.length_a   1.000
_cell.length_b   1.000
_cell.length_c   1.000
_cell.angle_alpha   90.00
_cell.angle_beta   90.00
_cell.angle_gamma   90.00
#
_symmetry.space_group_name_H-M   'P 1'
#
loop_
_entity.id
_entity.type
_entity.pdbx_description
1 polymer ?
#
loop_
_entity_poly.entity_id
_entity_poly.type
_entity_poly.pdbx_seq_one_letter_code
_entity_poly.pdbx_strand_id
1 'polypeptide(L)'
;MKRIFFLALFLAFLSLFAFGCQSKEASTESTVKSSPTSESNKSLSIDNNFTRITVSKPKGFNKITFEDQESLKTFADIFSRAVKEPGKVDMDIPEVYIEVVYDKDKQQSLYLRIGEKGQRSTFMKPDDTSTIYTVPNKITDKLIELVGSQYK
;
A
#
# COMPACT_ATOMS: atom_id res chain seq x y z
N MET A 1 -51.41 -18.12 -31.96
CA MET A 1 -50.29 -17.37 -32.57
C MET A 1 -50.19 -15.97 -31.97
N LYS A 2 -49.64 -15.84 -30.74
CA LYS A 2 -49.44 -14.55 -30.05
C LYS A 2 -48.15 -14.56 -29.23
N ARG A 3 -47.05 -15.01 -29.84
CA ARG A 3 -45.70 -15.05 -29.21
C ARG A 3 -44.58 -14.51 -30.09
N ILE A 4 -44.89 -13.87 -31.22
CA ILE A 4 -43.88 -13.38 -32.18
C ILE A 4 -43.78 -11.84 -32.20
N PHE A 5 -44.66 -11.12 -31.49
CA PHE A 5 -44.62 -9.65 -31.50
C PHE A 5 -43.66 -9.00 -30.49
N PHE A 6 -42.97 -9.78 -29.64
CA PHE A 6 -42.04 -9.22 -28.66
C PHE A 6 -40.58 -9.16 -29.12
N LEU A 7 -40.23 -9.68 -30.31
CA LEU A 7 -38.84 -9.74 -30.76
C LEU A 7 -38.36 -8.51 -31.57
N ALA A 8 -39.26 -7.58 -31.92
CA ALA A 8 -38.93 -6.43 -32.78
C ALA A 8 -38.57 -5.15 -32.01
N LEU A 9 -38.66 -5.12 -30.67
CA LEU A 9 -38.45 -3.90 -29.88
C LEU A 9 -37.03 -3.73 -29.29
N PHE A 10 -36.16 -4.75 -29.40
CA PHE A 10 -34.83 -4.72 -28.80
C PHE A 10 -33.69 -4.26 -29.73
N LEU A 11 -33.97 -4.00 -31.02
CA LEU A 11 -32.93 -3.68 -32.02
C LEU A 11 -32.72 -2.18 -32.29
N ALA A 12 -33.41 -1.29 -31.57
CA ALA A 12 -33.35 0.16 -31.80
C ALA A 12 -32.49 0.97 -30.80
N PHE A 13 -31.79 0.34 -29.85
CA PHE A 13 -31.06 1.04 -28.78
C PHE A 13 -29.53 1.01 -28.87
N LEU A 14 -28.94 0.59 -30.00
CA LEU A 14 -27.49 0.43 -30.15
C LEU A 14 -26.78 1.52 -30.98
N SER A 15 -27.35 2.71 -31.16
CA SER A 15 -26.77 3.74 -32.04
C SER A 15 -26.48 5.11 -31.42
N LEU A 16 -26.44 5.26 -30.09
CA LEU A 16 -26.32 6.59 -29.46
C LEU A 16 -25.06 6.87 -28.61
N PHE A 17 -23.97 6.11 -28.74
CA PHE A 17 -22.71 6.48 -28.09
C PHE A 17 -21.50 6.51 -29.03
N ALA A 18 -21.67 7.13 -30.20
CA ALA A 18 -20.57 7.65 -30.99
C ALA A 18 -20.62 9.18 -30.99
N PHE A 19 -20.33 9.79 -29.83
CA PHE A 19 -19.95 11.20 -29.75
C PHE A 19 -18.49 11.25 -29.30
N GLY A 20 -17.61 11.60 -30.25
CA GLY A 20 -16.27 12.06 -29.95
C GLY A 20 -16.28 13.50 -29.46
N CYS A 21 -15.34 13.82 -28.56
CA CYS A 21 -14.82 15.15 -28.28
C CYS A 21 -13.30 14.97 -28.09
N GLN A 22 -12.49 15.28 -29.09
CA GLN A 22 -11.95 16.60 -29.41
C GLN A 22 -10.83 17.02 -28.43
N SER A 23 -9.59 16.91 -28.89
CA SER A 23 -8.43 17.52 -28.26
C SER A 23 -8.41 19.03 -28.51
N LYS A 24 -8.26 19.82 -27.45
CA LYS A 24 -7.48 21.07 -27.43
C LYS A 24 -7.40 21.67 -26.03
N GLU A 25 -6.21 22.13 -25.68
CA GLU A 25 -5.87 22.88 -24.46
C GLU A 25 -6.49 24.29 -24.44
N ALA A 26 -6.84 24.76 -23.23
CA ALA A 26 -6.57 26.08 -22.64
C ALA A 26 -7.64 26.45 -21.58
N SER A 27 -7.19 26.67 -20.33
CA SER A 27 -7.48 27.82 -19.43
C SER A 27 -8.93 28.37 -19.35
N THR A 28 -9.64 28.54 -18.21
CA THR A 28 -9.26 28.98 -16.85
C THR A 28 -10.51 28.93 -15.91
N GLU A 29 -10.27 28.68 -14.62
CA GLU A 29 -11.05 28.99 -13.39
C GLU A 29 -12.52 28.57 -13.20
N SER A 30 -12.71 27.63 -12.25
CA SER A 30 -13.50 27.96 -11.04
C SER A 30 -13.01 27.20 -9.81
N THR A 31 -12.78 28.00 -8.79
CA THR A 31 -12.30 27.74 -7.44
C THR A 31 -13.13 26.71 -6.68
N VAL A 32 -12.54 25.55 -6.37
CA VAL A 32 -12.73 24.87 -5.07
C VAL A 32 -11.35 24.44 -4.58
N LYS A 33 -10.95 25.05 -3.48
CA LYS A 33 -9.66 24.90 -2.80
C LYS A 33 -9.60 23.52 -2.14
N SER A 34 -9.13 22.53 -2.88
CA SER A 34 -8.58 21.29 -2.30
C SER A 34 -7.20 21.11 -2.90
N SER A 35 -6.20 21.65 -2.22
CA SER A 35 -4.79 21.37 -2.48
C SER A 35 -4.61 19.85 -2.57
N PRO A 36 -4.23 19.26 -3.71
CA PRO A 36 -3.57 17.98 -3.65
C PRO A 36 -2.17 18.30 -3.15
N THR A 37 -1.93 18.08 -1.86
CA THR A 37 -0.59 18.06 -1.31
C THR A 37 0.18 17.02 -2.13
N SER A 38 0.95 17.51 -3.09
CA SER A 38 1.93 16.75 -3.83
C SER A 38 2.95 16.24 -2.83
N GLU A 39 2.90 14.97 -2.49
CA GLU A 39 4.04 14.28 -1.90
C GLU A 39 4.46 13.15 -2.83
N SER A 40 5.38 13.53 -3.71
CA SER A 40 6.21 12.68 -4.55
C SER A 40 7.31 12.00 -3.72
N ASN A 41 6.97 11.36 -2.61
CA ASN A 41 7.90 10.47 -1.92
C ASN A 41 7.84 9.09 -2.60
N LYS A 42 8.85 8.83 -3.45
CA LYS A 42 9.02 7.56 -4.16
C LYS A 42 9.31 6.39 -3.20
N SER A 43 9.73 6.68 -1.97
CA SER A 43 10.11 5.68 -0.96
C SER A 43 9.22 5.77 0.28
N LEU A 44 9.17 4.68 1.05
CA LEU A 44 8.54 4.65 2.36
C LEU A 44 9.31 5.57 3.32
N SER A 45 8.65 6.62 3.81
CA SER A 45 9.25 7.57 4.75
C SER A 45 9.20 7.05 6.18
N ILE A 46 10.31 6.48 6.64
CA ILE A 46 10.60 6.09 8.03
C ILE A 46 11.96 6.68 8.39
N ASP A 47 12.02 7.44 9.48
CA ASP A 47 13.30 7.96 10.00
C ASP A 47 14.10 6.77 10.57
N ASN A 48 15.43 6.78 10.45
CA ASN A 48 16.29 5.68 10.90
C ASN A 48 16.75 5.81 12.37
N ASN A 49 16.32 6.86 13.08
CA ASN A 49 16.61 7.08 14.50
C ASN A 49 15.64 6.36 15.46
N PHE A 50 14.90 5.35 14.98
CA PHE A 50 14.05 4.55 15.86
C PHE A 50 14.90 3.73 16.85
N THR A 51 14.39 3.60 18.06
CA THR A 51 15.07 2.88 19.16
C THR A 51 14.53 1.47 19.34
N ARG A 52 13.35 1.19 18.80
CA ARG A 52 12.69 -0.10 18.97
C ARG A 52 11.70 -0.37 17.85
N ILE A 53 11.64 -1.63 17.42
CA ILE A 53 10.61 -2.12 16.50
C ILE A 53 9.85 -3.25 17.16
N THR A 54 8.53 -3.16 17.10
CA THR A 54 7.64 -4.22 17.54
C THR A 54 6.97 -4.82 16.32
N VAL A 55 6.86 -6.15 16.28
CA VAL A 55 6.13 -6.88 15.25
C VAL A 55 5.10 -7.79 15.92
N SER A 56 3.86 -7.79 15.43
CA SER A 56 2.80 -8.63 15.98
C SER A 56 1.79 -9.08 14.93
N LYS A 57 1.11 -10.19 15.21
CA LYS A 57 -0.10 -10.61 14.48
C LYS A 57 -1.27 -9.67 14.74
N PRO A 58 -2.38 -9.77 13.97
CA PRO A 58 -3.58 -8.98 14.23
C PRO A 58 -4.05 -9.17 15.67
N LYS A 59 -4.59 -8.11 16.27
CA LYS A 59 -5.00 -8.05 17.69
C LYS A 59 -3.84 -8.15 18.70
N GLY A 60 -2.58 -8.01 18.25
CA GLY A 60 -1.41 -7.93 19.13
C GLY A 60 -0.86 -9.28 19.60
N PHE A 61 -1.31 -10.39 18.99
CA PHE A 61 -0.78 -11.71 19.33
C PHE A 61 0.67 -11.89 18.87
N ASN A 62 1.40 -12.73 19.60
CA ASN A 62 2.79 -13.11 19.34
C ASN A 62 3.72 -11.92 19.05
N LYS A 63 3.72 -10.94 19.95
CA LYS A 63 4.55 -9.75 19.88
C LYS A 63 6.04 -10.11 19.99
N ILE A 64 6.84 -9.70 19.00
CA ILE A 64 8.30 -9.64 19.08
C ILE A 64 8.72 -8.19 19.20
N THR A 65 9.73 -7.93 20.02
CA THR A 65 10.37 -6.63 20.15
C THR A 65 11.85 -6.75 19.76
N PHE A 66 12.31 -5.82 18.93
CA PHE A 66 13.70 -5.68 18.49
C PHE A 66 14.23 -4.36 19.04
N GLU A 67 15.31 -4.43 19.80
CA GLU A 67 16.05 -3.28 20.37
C GLU A 67 17.55 -3.36 20.10
N ASP A 68 18.03 -4.48 19.55
CA ASP A 68 19.44 -4.67 19.22
C ASP A 68 19.81 -3.92 17.93
N GLN A 69 21.02 -3.38 17.90
CA GLN A 69 21.49 -2.53 16.82
C GLN A 69 21.50 -3.23 15.45
N GLU A 70 21.73 -4.54 15.40
CA GLU A 70 21.80 -5.31 14.15
C GLU A 70 20.43 -5.45 13.49
N SER A 71 19.42 -5.84 14.27
CA SER A 71 18.02 -5.91 13.82
C SER A 71 17.52 -4.53 13.40
N LEU A 72 17.76 -3.48 14.21
CA LEU A 72 17.31 -2.12 13.90
C LEU A 72 17.95 -1.60 12.60
N LYS A 73 19.24 -1.84 12.40
CA LYS A 73 19.92 -1.48 11.14
C LYS A 73 19.34 -2.23 9.94
N THR A 74 18.97 -3.50 10.13
CA THR A 74 18.36 -4.30 9.07
C THR A 74 16.97 -3.78 8.70
N PHE A 75 16.14 -3.41 9.67
CA PHE A 75 14.88 -2.73 9.39
C PHE A 75 15.05 -1.39 8.68
N ALA A 76 16.06 -0.59 9.07
CA ALA A 76 16.36 0.67 8.37
C ALA A 76 16.72 0.42 6.89
N ASP A 77 17.54 -0.60 6.60
CA ASP A 77 17.85 -1.01 5.22
C ASP A 77 16.58 -1.44 4.47
N ILE A 78 15.72 -2.25 5.09
CA ILE A 78 14.45 -2.71 4.51
C ILE A 78 13.52 -1.53 4.17
N PHE A 79 13.29 -0.60 5.12
CA PHE A 79 12.42 0.55 4.91
C PHE A 79 12.96 1.48 3.83
N SER A 80 14.27 1.74 3.82
CA SER A 80 14.90 2.60 2.81
C SER A 80 14.77 2.08 1.38
N ARG A 81 14.61 0.76 1.21
CA ARG A 81 14.47 0.09 -0.08
C ARG A 81 13.03 -0.14 -0.49
N ALA A 82 12.06 0.15 0.38
CA ALA A 82 10.64 0.03 0.05
C ALA A 82 10.23 1.18 -0.88
N VAL A 83 9.76 0.84 -2.08
CA VAL A 83 9.43 1.80 -3.14
C VAL A 83 7.93 1.85 -3.32
N LYS A 84 7.36 3.06 -3.36
CA LYS A 84 5.95 3.28 -3.65
C LYS A 84 5.56 2.68 -5.00
N GLU A 85 4.51 1.87 -5.03
CA GLU A 85 3.99 1.36 -6.30
C GLU A 85 3.12 2.41 -7.00
N PRO A 86 3.15 2.47 -8.34
CA PRO A 86 2.28 3.36 -9.09
C PRO A 86 0.82 2.87 -9.05
N GLY A 87 -0.11 3.82 -9.02
CA GLY A 87 -1.56 3.54 -8.98
C GLY A 87 -2.11 3.46 -7.56
N LYS A 88 -3.43 3.23 -7.47
CA LYS A 88 -4.10 2.94 -6.20
C LYS A 88 -4.27 1.44 -6.07
N VAL A 89 -3.87 0.89 -4.93
CA VAL A 89 -4.06 -0.52 -4.60
C VAL A 89 -5.08 -0.59 -3.49
N ASP A 90 -6.04 -1.50 -3.59
CA ASP A 90 -6.88 -1.87 -2.46
C ASP A 90 -6.27 -3.12 -1.83
N MET A 91 -5.75 -2.97 -0.61
CA MET A 91 -5.06 -4.04 0.09
C MET A 91 -6.00 -4.63 1.14
N ASP A 92 -6.31 -5.92 0.98
CA ASP A 92 -7.03 -6.69 2.00
C ASP A 92 -6.35 -6.64 3.39
N ILE A 93 -7.06 -7.14 4.41
CA ILE A 93 -6.66 -7.19 5.82
C ILE A 93 -5.17 -7.56 5.97
N PRO A 94 -4.39 -6.78 6.75
CA PRO A 94 -2.96 -7.01 6.89
C PRO A 94 -2.65 -8.22 7.78
N GLU A 95 -1.60 -8.95 7.41
CA GLU A 95 -1.15 -10.15 8.12
C GLU A 95 -0.32 -9.81 9.36
N VAL A 96 0.44 -8.72 9.30
CA VAL A 96 1.31 -8.28 10.39
C VAL A 96 1.29 -6.79 10.59
N TYR A 97 1.43 -6.42 11.87
CA TYR A 97 1.46 -5.06 12.38
C TYR A 97 2.87 -4.79 12.88
N ILE A 98 3.41 -3.65 12.49
CA ILE A 98 4.71 -3.16 12.93
C ILE A 98 4.51 -1.82 13.62
N GLU A 99 5.06 -1.68 14.83
CA GLU A 99 5.20 -0.39 15.51
C GLU A 99 6.67 0.01 15.50
N VAL A 100 6.98 1.13 14.85
CA VAL A 100 8.29 1.78 14.85
C VAL A 100 8.28 2.83 15.95
N VAL A 101 9.11 2.65 16.97
CA VAL A 101 9.15 3.49 18.16
C VAL A 101 10.44 4.31 18.16
N TYR A 102 10.31 5.63 18.21
CA TYR A 102 11.43 6.57 18.24
C TYR A 102 11.80 6.92 19.68
N ASP A 103 10.77 7.28 20.46
CA ASP A 103 10.82 7.54 21.89
C ASP A 103 9.47 7.13 22.51
N LYS A 104 9.21 7.50 23.78
CA LYS A 104 7.98 7.09 24.48
C LYS A 104 6.69 7.66 23.88
N ASP A 105 6.77 8.80 23.19
CA ASP A 105 5.60 9.58 22.74
C ASP A 105 5.48 9.61 21.21
N LYS A 106 6.54 9.22 20.49
CA LYS A 106 6.58 9.19 19.04
C LYS A 106 6.71 7.76 18.51
N GLN A 107 5.63 7.30 17.88
CA GLN A 107 5.57 6.01 17.20
C GLN A 107 4.89 6.12 15.84
N GLN A 108 5.23 5.21 14.94
CA GLN A 108 4.61 5.07 13.63
C GLN A 108 4.23 3.61 13.39
N SER A 109 2.99 3.40 12.96
CA SER A 109 2.49 2.05 12.65
C SER A 109 2.59 1.76 11.16
N LEU A 110 2.89 0.51 10.83
CA LEU A 110 2.87 -0.02 9.48
C LEU A 110 2.15 -1.35 9.46
N TYR A 111 1.47 -1.61 8.35
CA TYR A 111 1.00 -2.92 7.98
C TYR A 111 2.00 -3.59 7.06
N LEU A 112 2.22 -4.88 7.25
CA LEU A 112 3.13 -5.69 6.45
C LEU A 112 2.37 -6.91 5.91
N ARG A 113 2.46 -7.13 4.60
CA ARG A 113 2.23 -8.41 3.95
C ARG A 113 3.57 -8.99 3.51
N ILE A 114 3.90 -10.16 4.01
CA ILE A 114 5.17 -10.81 3.71
C ILE A 114 4.99 -11.68 2.47
N GLY A 115 5.82 -11.44 1.46
CA GLY A 115 5.93 -12.37 0.34
C GLY A 115 6.70 -13.62 0.77
N GLU A 116 6.49 -14.73 0.07
CA GLU A 116 7.33 -15.93 0.23
C GLU A 116 8.77 -15.66 -0.22
N LYS A 117 9.67 -16.63 0.04
CA LYS A 117 11.07 -16.55 -0.42
C LYS A 117 11.13 -16.29 -1.93
N GLY A 118 11.88 -15.27 -2.33
CA GLY A 118 11.99 -14.84 -3.73
C GLY A 118 10.82 -13.99 -4.26
N GLN A 119 9.76 -13.78 -3.47
CA GLN A 119 8.68 -12.84 -3.76
C GLN A 119 8.94 -11.48 -3.11
N ARG A 120 8.13 -10.48 -3.46
CA ARG A 120 8.18 -9.12 -2.89
C ARG A 120 7.29 -9.04 -1.66
N SER A 121 7.68 -8.21 -0.68
CA SER A 121 6.83 -7.88 0.49
C SER A 121 6.31 -6.47 0.38
N THR A 122 5.22 -6.17 1.06
CA THR A 122 4.52 -4.90 0.92
C THR A 122 4.25 -4.26 2.27
N PHE A 123 4.62 -3.00 2.40
CA PHE A 123 4.22 -2.13 3.51
C PHE A 123 3.07 -1.23 3.11
N MET A 124 2.22 -0.91 4.08
CA MET A 124 1.14 0.05 3.96
C MET A 124 1.05 0.86 5.25
N LYS A 125 0.68 2.13 5.16
CA LYS A 125 0.40 2.94 6.36
C LYS A 125 -1.07 2.75 6.74
N PRO A 126 -1.42 2.63 8.04
CA PRO A 126 -2.81 2.44 8.45
C PRO A 126 -3.77 3.56 8.05
N ASP A 127 -3.26 4.77 7.88
CA ASP A 127 -4.00 5.99 7.50
C ASP A 127 -4.09 6.21 5.98
N ASP A 128 -3.37 5.43 5.17
CA ASP A 128 -3.44 5.44 3.71
C ASP A 128 -3.48 4.01 3.16
N THR A 129 -4.70 3.48 3.04
CA THR A 129 -4.93 2.13 2.52
C THR A 129 -4.80 2.04 1.00
N SER A 130 -4.61 3.18 0.32
CA SER A 130 -4.56 3.24 -1.15
C SER A 130 -3.14 3.23 -1.71
N THR A 131 -2.14 3.45 -0.85
CA THR A 131 -0.72 3.46 -1.21
C THR A 131 -0.01 2.28 -0.58
N ILE A 132 0.72 1.54 -1.41
CA ILE A 132 1.62 0.49 -0.95
C ILE A 132 3.07 0.79 -1.31
N TYR A 133 3.98 0.26 -0.50
CA TYR A 133 5.42 0.36 -0.69
C TYR A 133 6.01 -1.03 -0.73
N THR A 134 6.71 -1.36 -1.79
CA THR A 134 7.13 -2.73 -2.02
C THR A 134 8.64 -2.90 -1.83
N VAL A 135 8.97 -3.92 -1.06
CA VAL A 135 10.32 -4.38 -0.77
C VAL A 135 10.77 -5.34 -1.89
N PRO A 136 11.94 -5.12 -2.51
CA PRO A 136 12.48 -6.04 -3.51
C PRO A 136 12.73 -7.44 -2.95
N ASN A 137 12.58 -8.47 -3.78
CA ASN A 137 12.71 -9.88 -3.40
C ASN A 137 13.99 -10.23 -2.62
N LYS A 138 15.15 -9.72 -3.06
CA LYS A 138 16.44 -9.94 -2.37
C LYS A 138 16.46 -9.44 -0.91
N ILE A 139 15.57 -8.52 -0.58
CA ILE A 139 15.48 -7.89 0.74
C ILE A 139 14.31 -8.47 1.54
N THR A 140 13.26 -8.93 0.84
CA THR A 140 12.20 -9.73 1.43
C THR A 140 12.75 -10.96 2.16
N ASP A 141 13.74 -11.65 1.59
CA ASP A 141 14.33 -12.82 2.26
C ASP A 141 14.93 -12.45 3.65
N LYS A 142 15.59 -11.29 3.77
CA LYS A 142 16.08 -10.79 5.07
C LYS A 142 14.96 -10.42 6.03
N LEU A 143 13.88 -9.84 5.50
CA LEU A 143 12.69 -9.55 6.29
C LEU A 143 12.06 -10.84 6.84
N ILE A 144 11.95 -11.88 6.01
CA ILE A 144 11.48 -13.21 6.43
C ILE A 144 12.40 -13.78 7.52
N GLU A 145 13.72 -13.64 7.42
CA GLU A 145 14.62 -14.13 8.47
C GLU A 145 14.40 -13.42 9.81
N LEU A 146 14.15 -12.10 9.79
CA LEU A 146 13.87 -11.32 11.00
C LEU A 146 12.55 -11.68 11.67
N VAL A 147 11.46 -11.82 10.88
CA VAL A 147 10.10 -11.92 11.45
C VAL A 147 9.40 -13.25 11.18
N GLY A 148 10.00 -14.12 10.37
CA GLY A 148 9.44 -15.39 9.89
C GLY A 148 9.19 -16.44 10.98
N SER A 149 9.82 -16.31 12.15
CA SER A 149 9.51 -17.13 13.33
C SER A 149 8.05 -17.00 13.77
N GLN A 150 7.37 -15.91 13.39
CA GLN A 150 5.98 -15.67 13.74
C GLN A 150 4.95 -16.36 12.83
N TYR A 151 5.37 -16.91 11.70
CA TYR A 151 4.46 -17.43 10.67
C TYR A 151 4.39 -18.96 10.63
N LYS A 152 5.14 -19.65 11.49
CA LYS A 152 5.05 -21.11 11.68
C LYS A 152 4.05 -21.48 12.76
#